data_AF-A0A7H4LRC3-F1
#
_entry.id   AF-A0A7H4LRC3-F1
#
_cell.length_a   1.000
_cell.length_b   1.000
_cell.length_c   1.000
_cell.angle_alpha   90.00
_cell.angle_beta   90.00
_cell.angle_gamma   90.00
#
_symmetry.space_group_name_H-M   'P 1'
#
loop_
_entity.id
_entity.type
_entity.pdbx_description
1 polymer ?
#
loop_
_entity_poly.entity_id
_entity_poly.type
_entity_poly.pdbx_seq_one_letter_code
_entity_poly.pdbx_strand_id
1 'polypeptide(L)'
;MNIRRSDEFNGCRDMSTLARLMVETAKHTIFQLVYRLIELTLILPVATSTVERIFSAMKIIKTDLRNKLSDEWLNDLMVCYCEKEIFRSIHDDKIMIQFQKMSDRKGHLPYEFNVIP
;
A
#
# COMPACT_ATOMS: atom_id res chain seq x y z
N MET A 1 27.49 -32.48 -5.24
CA MET A 1 27.00 -31.40 -6.12
C MET A 1 27.52 -30.08 -5.55
N ASN A 2 28.48 -29.42 -6.21
CA ASN A 2 29.26 -28.32 -5.64
C ASN A 2 28.64 -26.97 -6.05
N ILE A 3 27.87 -26.35 -5.15
CA ILE A 3 27.15 -25.06 -5.35
C ILE A 3 28.08 -23.86 -5.55
N ARG A 4 29.38 -24.00 -5.24
CA ARG A 4 30.33 -22.87 -5.27
C ARG A 4 30.64 -22.34 -6.67
N ARG A 5 30.19 -23.00 -7.75
CA ARG A 5 30.39 -22.57 -9.15
C ARG A 5 29.22 -23.01 -10.04
N SER A 6 28.07 -22.37 -9.94
CA SER A 6 27.11 -22.40 -11.04
C SER A 6 27.20 -21.08 -11.81
N ASP A 7 27.69 -21.15 -13.04
CA ASP A 7 27.80 -20.00 -13.95
C ASP A 7 26.43 -19.32 -14.20
N GLU A 8 25.33 -20.03 -13.94
CA GLU A 8 23.95 -19.55 -14.04
C GLU A 8 23.63 -18.33 -13.18
N PHE A 9 24.35 -18.13 -12.07
CA PHE A 9 24.19 -16.95 -11.20
C PHE A 9 25.31 -15.91 -11.39
N ASN A 10 26.24 -16.15 -12.32
CA ASN A 10 27.36 -15.25 -12.56
C ASN A 10 26.83 -13.95 -13.18
N GLY A 11 27.04 -12.83 -12.51
CA GLY A 11 26.52 -11.53 -12.95
C GLY A 11 25.16 -11.12 -12.37
N CYS A 12 24.61 -11.87 -11.40
CA CYS A 12 23.41 -11.44 -10.68
C CYS A 12 23.73 -10.25 -9.77
N ARG A 13 23.20 -9.06 -10.10
CA ARG A 13 23.46 -7.81 -9.35
C ARG A 13 22.37 -7.46 -8.34
N ASP A 14 21.15 -7.99 -8.55
CA ASP A 14 19.97 -7.67 -7.76
C ASP A 14 19.29 -8.92 -7.22
N MET A 15 18.68 -8.80 -6.03
CA MET A 15 17.92 -9.90 -5.41
C MET A 15 16.69 -10.33 -6.22
N SER A 16 16.09 -9.40 -6.98
CA SER A 16 14.99 -9.70 -7.90
C SER A 16 15.44 -10.59 -9.05
N THR A 17 16.60 -10.30 -9.63
CA THR A 17 17.22 -11.11 -10.69
C THR A 17 17.60 -12.49 -10.15
N LEU A 18 18.07 -12.57 -8.91
CA LEU A 18 18.42 -13.83 -8.24
C LEU A 18 17.19 -14.70 -8.04
N ALA A 19 16.10 -14.12 -7.49
CA ALA A 19 14.84 -14.82 -7.28
C ALA A 19 14.31 -15.42 -8.59
N ARG A 20 14.33 -14.64 -9.67
CA ARG A 20 13.88 -15.10 -11.00
C ARG A 20 14.71 -16.28 -11.50
N LEU A 21 16.04 -16.17 -11.45
CA LEU A 21 16.95 -17.24 -11.90
C LEU A 21 16.78 -18.53 -11.07
N MET A 22 16.50 -18.43 -9.77
CA MET A 22 16.22 -19.61 -8.93
C MET A 22 14.91 -20.32 -9.29
N VAL A 23 13.92 -19.60 -9.82
CA VAL A 23 12.69 -20.18 -10.34
C VAL A 23 12.94 -20.84 -11.69
N GLU A 24 13.59 -20.14 -12.61
CA GLU A 24 13.92 -20.63 -13.97
C GLU A 24 14.77 -21.90 -13.95
N THR A 25 15.75 -21.98 -13.04
CA THR A 25 16.63 -23.15 -12.89
C THR A 25 16.03 -24.24 -11.99
N ALA A 26 14.76 -24.09 -11.57
CA ALA A 26 14.07 -24.95 -10.59
C ALA A 26 14.77 -25.10 -9.22
N LYS A 27 15.84 -24.33 -8.97
CA LYS A 27 16.65 -24.37 -7.74
C LYS A 27 15.93 -23.86 -6.51
N HIS A 28 14.83 -23.14 -6.65
CA HIS A 28 13.96 -22.74 -5.54
C HIS A 28 13.41 -23.94 -4.74
N THR A 29 13.25 -25.11 -5.37
CA THR A 29 12.82 -26.34 -4.68
C THR A 29 13.95 -26.99 -3.88
N ILE A 30 15.17 -26.95 -4.41
CA ILE A 30 16.37 -27.53 -3.79
C ILE A 30 16.86 -26.64 -2.65
N PHE A 31 16.83 -25.31 -2.84
CA PHE A 31 17.27 -24.31 -1.87
C PHE A 31 16.11 -23.47 -1.34
N GLN A 32 15.07 -24.15 -0.82
CA GLN A 32 13.86 -23.50 -0.35
C GLN A 32 14.12 -22.44 0.72
N LEU A 33 15.07 -22.67 1.64
CA LEU A 33 15.45 -21.69 2.66
C LEU A 33 16.08 -20.43 2.07
N VAL A 34 16.96 -20.58 1.09
CA VAL A 34 17.61 -19.44 0.41
C VAL A 34 16.58 -18.64 -0.37
N TYR A 35 15.68 -19.32 -1.08
CA TYR A 35 14.60 -18.67 -1.82
C TYR A 35 13.67 -17.88 -0.90
N ARG A 36 13.26 -18.45 0.25
CA ARG A 36 12.47 -17.74 1.26
C ARG A 36 13.18 -16.51 1.82
N LEU A 37 14.48 -16.57 2.07
CA LEU A 37 15.24 -15.41 2.52
C LEU A 37 15.21 -14.29 1.48
N ILE A 38 15.41 -14.62 0.20
CA ILE A 38 15.35 -13.65 -0.88
C ILE A 38 13.96 -13.03 -0.98
N GLU A 39 12.91 -13.85 -0.92
CA GLU A 39 11.52 -13.40 -0.92
C GLU A 39 11.24 -12.43 0.25
N LEU A 40 11.68 -12.78 1.47
CA LEU A 40 11.57 -11.90 2.63
C LEU A 40 12.32 -10.58 2.41
N THR A 41 13.54 -10.61 1.87
CA THR A 41 14.30 -9.38 1.59
C THR A 41 13.64 -8.50 0.52
N LEU A 42 12.87 -9.07 -0.41
CA LEU A 42 12.13 -8.32 -1.42
C LEU A 42 10.82 -7.74 -0.87
N ILE A 43 10.16 -8.44 0.05
CA ILE A 43 8.93 -7.98 0.70
C ILE A 43 9.23 -6.94 1.80
N LEU A 44 10.38 -7.05 2.46
CA LEU A 44 10.73 -6.21 3.61
C LEU A 44 10.67 -4.70 3.28
N PRO A 45 11.21 -4.18 2.17
CA PRO A 45 11.08 -2.76 1.81
C PRO A 45 9.62 -2.30 1.66
N VAL A 46 8.75 -3.16 1.10
CA VAL A 46 7.32 -2.86 0.92
C VAL A 46 6.62 -2.82 2.29
N ALA A 47 6.93 -3.78 3.16
CA ALA A 47 6.40 -3.81 4.52
C ALA A 47 6.89 -2.61 5.34
N THR A 48 8.18 -2.30 5.30
CA THR A 48 8.78 -1.14 5.98
C THR A 48 8.15 0.16 5.51
N SER A 49 8.02 0.37 4.19
CA SER A 49 7.37 1.56 3.64
C SER A 49 5.91 1.68 4.09
N THR A 50 5.19 0.56 4.16
CA THR A 50 3.79 0.53 4.65
C THR A 50 3.72 0.94 6.12
N VAL A 51 4.59 0.40 6.97
CA VAL A 51 4.63 0.72 8.40
C VAL A 51 5.03 2.17 8.63
N GLU A 52 6.05 2.68 7.92
CA GLU A 52 6.46 4.09 7.97
C GLU A 52 5.32 5.03 7.56
N ARG A 53 4.59 4.67 6.50
CA ARG A 53 3.43 5.43 6.03
C ARG A 53 2.32 5.48 7.08
N ILE A 54 2.00 4.35 7.72
CA ILE A 54 1.02 4.28 8.81
C ILE A 54 1.49 5.12 10.00
N PHE A 55 2.76 5.01 10.40
CA PHE A 55 3.28 5.78 11.55
C PHE A 55 3.28 7.29 11.28
N SER A 56 3.62 7.70 10.05
CA SER A 56 3.54 9.09 9.60
C SER A 56 2.11 9.61 9.60
N ALA A 57 1.16 8.83 9.05
CA ALA A 57 -0.27 9.15 9.08
C ALA A 57 -0.77 9.35 10.52
N MET A 58 -0.40 8.43 11.42
CA MET A 58 -0.77 8.52 12.83
C MET A 58 -0.17 9.77 13.48
N LYS A 59 1.08 10.12 13.16
CA LYS A 59 1.72 11.32 13.68
C LYS A 59 1.01 12.58 13.21
N ILE A 60 0.65 12.67 11.93
CA ILE A 60 -0.09 13.81 11.36
C ILE A 60 -1.45 13.94 12.03
N ILE A 61 -2.24 12.88 12.02
CA ILE A 61 -3.60 12.87 12.60
C ILE A 61 -3.56 13.19 14.11
N LYS A 62 -2.66 12.58 14.89
CA LYS A 62 -2.53 12.87 16.33
C LYS A 62 -2.01 14.28 16.62
N THR A 63 -1.19 14.84 15.74
CA THR A 63 -0.64 16.20 15.92
C THR A 63 -1.70 17.26 15.58
N ASP A 64 -2.47 17.04 14.51
CA ASP A 64 -3.50 17.96 14.03
C ASP A 64 -4.77 17.91 14.90
N LEU A 65 -5.12 16.76 15.48
CA LEU A 65 -6.37 16.54 16.24
C LEU A 65 -6.18 16.46 17.76
N ARG A 66 -5.23 17.22 18.29
CA ARG A 66 -4.87 17.30 19.71
C ARG A 66 -6.06 17.77 20.56
N ASN A 67 -6.98 16.86 20.92
CA ASN A 67 -7.75 16.76 22.18
C ASN A 67 -9.20 16.19 22.11
N LYS A 68 -9.72 15.62 20.99
CA LYS A 68 -11.16 15.23 21.00
C LYS A 68 -11.64 14.02 20.19
N LEU A 69 -10.75 13.16 19.74
CA LEU A 69 -11.13 11.99 18.95
C LEU A 69 -11.48 10.76 19.79
N SER A 70 -12.61 10.13 19.48
CA SER A 70 -12.82 8.71 19.85
C SER A 70 -11.88 7.82 19.04
N ASP A 71 -11.48 6.68 19.60
CA ASP A 71 -10.64 5.68 18.94
C ASP A 71 -11.24 5.19 17.60
N GLU A 72 -12.57 5.14 17.52
CA GLU A 72 -13.30 4.77 16.29
C GLU A 72 -13.04 5.77 15.16
N TRP A 73 -13.14 7.07 15.44
CA TRP A 73 -12.91 8.10 14.43
C TRP A 73 -11.43 8.18 14.03
N LEU A 74 -10.52 7.80 14.94
CA LEU A 74 -9.08 7.71 14.65
C LEU A 74 -8.84 6.60 13.63
N ASN A 75 -9.44 5.45 13.87
CA ASN A 75 -9.34 4.29 12.98
C ASN A 75 -9.85 4.63 11.57
N ASP A 76 -11.00 5.27 11.46
CA ASP A 76 -11.59 5.68 10.18
C ASP A 76 -10.66 6.66 9.41
N LEU A 77 -10.09 7.65 10.11
CA LEU A 77 -9.14 8.59 9.50
C LEU A 77 -7.84 7.91 9.06
N MET A 78 -7.34 6.95 9.85
CA MET A 78 -6.14 6.20 9.52
C MET A 78 -6.31 5.39 8.23
N VAL A 79 -7.46 4.72 8.07
CA VAL A 79 -7.80 3.99 6.83
C VAL A 79 -7.85 4.96 5.65
N CYS A 80 -8.58 6.08 5.79
CA CYS A 80 -8.72 7.07 4.74
C CYS A 80 -7.37 7.66 4.30
N TYR A 81 -6.46 7.90 5.25
CA TYR A 81 -5.13 8.44 4.95
C TYR A 81 -4.18 7.41 4.33
N CYS A 82 -4.23 6.14 4.78
CA CYS A 82 -3.43 5.05 4.21
C CYS A 82 -3.85 4.74 2.77
N GLU A 83 -5.14 4.86 2.48
CA GLU A 83 -5.73 4.61 1.17
C GLU A 83 -5.93 5.89 0.35
N LYS A 84 -5.32 7.01 0.75
CA LYS A 84 -5.52 8.32 0.11
C LYS A 84 -5.28 8.31 -1.41
N GLU A 85 -4.39 7.44 -1.90
CA GLU A 85 -4.14 7.29 -3.34
C GLU A 85 -5.30 6.61 -4.05
N ILE A 86 -5.94 5.63 -3.41
CA ILE A 86 -7.15 4.97 -3.89
C ILE A 86 -8.30 5.98 -3.86
N PHE A 87 -8.47 6.72 -2.76
CA PHE A 87 -9.47 7.78 -2.68
C PHE A 87 -9.27 8.88 -3.73
N ARG A 88 -8.02 9.26 -4.02
CA ARG A 88 -7.70 10.23 -5.08
C ARG A 88 -8.04 9.73 -6.49
N SER A 89 -8.16 8.42 -6.69
CA SER A 89 -8.59 7.83 -7.96
C SER A 89 -10.11 7.86 -8.16
N ILE A 90 -10.88 8.14 -7.11
CA ILE A 90 -12.34 8.21 -7.16
C ILE A 90 -12.75 9.64 -7.51
N HIS A 91 -13.62 9.79 -8.51
CA HIS A 91 -14.21 11.08 -8.86
C HIS A 91 -15.17 11.58 -7.79
N ASP A 92 -15.04 12.85 -7.44
CA ASP A 92 -15.88 13.54 -6.43
C ASP A 92 -17.38 13.41 -6.72
N ASP A 93 -17.79 13.40 -7.99
CA ASP A 93 -19.19 13.21 -8.41
C ASP A 93 -19.76 11.88 -7.89
N LYS A 94 -18.96 10.81 -7.92
CA LYS A 94 -19.38 9.49 -7.42
C LYS A 94 -19.50 9.49 -5.91
N ILE A 95 -18.59 10.18 -5.21
CA ILE A 95 -18.63 10.33 -3.75
C ILE A 95 -19.90 11.11 -3.38
N MET A 96 -20.19 12.20 -4.08
CA MET A 96 -21.35 13.06 -3.84
C MET A 96 -22.68 12.32 -4.07
N ILE A 97 -22.81 11.60 -5.19
CA ILE A 97 -24.01 10.80 -5.48
C ILE A 97 -24.21 9.72 -4.41
N GLN A 98 -23.15 9.02 -4.01
CA GLN A 98 -23.25 7.97 -3.01
C GLN A 98 -23.56 8.54 -1.63
N PHE A 99 -22.97 9.68 -1.27
CA PHE A 99 -23.24 10.38 -0.02
C PHE A 99 -24.70 10.87 0.06
N GLN A 100 -25.27 11.38 -1.04
CA GLN A 100 -26.69 11.74 -1.12
C GLN A 100 -27.60 10.51 -0.96
N LYS A 101 -27.22 9.36 -1.50
CA LYS A 101 -27.99 8.11 -1.38
C LYS A 101 -27.98 7.50 0.03
N MET A 102 -27.00 7.84 0.88
CA MET A 102 -26.83 7.24 2.20
C MET A 102 -27.82 7.76 3.28
N SER A 103 -28.65 8.78 3.03
CA SER A 103 -29.68 9.21 3.99
C SER A 103 -30.76 10.11 3.37
N ASP A 104 -32.01 10.01 3.87
CA ASP A 104 -33.12 10.97 3.67
C ASP A 104 -32.82 12.34 4.35
N ARG A 105 -31.78 13.04 3.91
CA ARG A 105 -31.39 14.34 4.47
C ARG A 105 -32.12 15.47 3.73
N LYS A 106 -32.56 16.49 4.50
CA LYS A 106 -33.38 17.62 4.04
C LYS A 106 -32.71 18.55 3.00
N GLY A 107 -31.48 18.27 2.56
CA GLY A 107 -30.74 19.11 1.61
C GLY A 107 -30.08 18.27 0.52
N HIS A 108 -30.40 18.59 -0.74
CA HIS A 108 -29.70 18.07 -1.91
C HIS A 108 -28.48 18.97 -2.19
N LEU A 109 -27.31 18.38 -2.46
CA LEU A 109 -26.15 19.16 -2.89
C LEU A 109 -26.39 19.61 -4.34
N PRO A 110 -26.05 20.86 -4.69
CA PRO A 110 -26.20 21.35 -6.06
C PRO A 110 -25.35 20.49 -7.01
N TYR A 111 -25.96 20.08 -8.12
CA TYR A 111 -25.36 19.20 -9.13
C TYR A 111 -24.35 19.92 -10.04
N GLU A 112 -24.13 21.23 -9.87
CA GLU A 112 -23.34 22.03 -10.83
C GLU A 112 -21.97 22.44 -10.28
N PHE A 113 -20.93 21.74 -10.73
CA PHE A 113 -19.54 22.24 -10.76
C PHE A 113 -19.08 22.58 -12.19
N ASN A 114 -20.01 22.73 -13.14
CA ASN A 114 -19.70 23.06 -14.53
C ASN A 114 -20.00 24.51 -14.93
N VAL A 115 -20.07 25.45 -13.98
CA VAL A 115 -20.07 26.88 -14.33
C VAL A 115 -19.49 27.73 -13.20
N ILE A 116 -18.18 27.97 -13.21
CA ILE A 116 -17.61 29.25 -12.77
C ILE A 116 -16.45 29.59 -13.73
N PRO A 117 -16.34 30.83 -14.26
CA PRO A 117 -15.31 31.22 -15.24
C PRO A 117 -13.88 31.18 -14.69
#